data_AF-A0A7D6ZNG1-F1
#
_entry.id   AF-A0A7D6ZNG1-F1
#
_cell.length_a   1.000
_cell.length_b   1.000
_cell.length_c   1.000
_cell.angle_alpha   90.00
_cell.angle_beta   90.00
_cell.angle_gamma   90.00
#
_symmetry.space_group_name_H-M   'P 1'
#
loop_
_entity.id
_entity.type
_entity.pdbx_description
1 polymer ?
#
loop_
_entity_poly.entity_id
_entity_poly.type
_entity_poly.pdbx_seq_one_letter_code
_entity_poly.pdbx_strand_id
1 'polypeptide(L)'
;MNKVVVIGIDGTLWSEVQAANAPNLGLLAAQGTLARTSIAPHTTMSCVSWATALTGVWDTKHGIKDNDSTCNAAAFAPYPTVFTQVEQAQPGLSTMSIGTWDKIGMIARTGSPKADRVSVTQIDPTGAGVCETTADSNAAAQVVSAIADDAPDLLFTHLDQVDITGHTLRGIWPQAYRDAIQRADALVGKITQAVDARARAHANERWTILVTTDHGHNPEGGHGGQSAYETASFVIARGAGFAAGAQHNGYTLADVTPTVLDLLGVAAPANLDGRSMLDGGSGNPAATPPNTPAVDSGVTGSSAGSAEAAMVNNPLCILGSGSASGSASGSSDR
;
A
#
# COMPACT_ATOMS: atom_id res chain seq x y z
N MET A 1 25.55 0.87 -4.01
CA MET A 1 24.58 -0.15 -3.57
C MET A 1 23.20 0.39 -3.88
N ASN A 2 22.38 -0.38 -4.60
CA ASN A 2 21.02 0.04 -4.91
C ASN A 2 20.11 -0.36 -3.74
N LYS A 3 19.18 0.51 -3.38
CA LYS A 3 18.22 0.35 -2.30
C LYS A 3 16.83 0.65 -2.86
N VAL A 4 15.83 -0.17 -2.52
CA VAL A 4 14.47 0.00 -3.05
C VAL A 4 13.48 0.05 -1.90
N VAL A 5 12.67 1.12 -1.86
CA VAL A 5 11.51 1.23 -0.98
C VAL A 5 10.26 1.15 -1.84
N VAL A 6 9.39 0.19 -1.51
CA VAL A 6 8.08 0.02 -2.14
C VAL A 6 7.00 0.40 -1.13
N ILE A 7 6.16 1.37 -1.48
CA ILE A 7 5.07 1.88 -0.64
C ILE A 7 3.74 1.50 -1.30
N GLY A 8 3.00 0.59 -0.67
CA GLY A 8 1.63 0.26 -1.02
C GLY A 8 0.64 1.11 -0.23
N ILE A 9 -0.32 1.74 -0.92
CA ILE A 9 -1.44 2.44 -0.30
C ILE A 9 -2.72 1.75 -0.76
N ASP A 10 -3.37 1.05 0.14
CA ASP A 10 -4.52 0.19 -0.17
C ASP A 10 -5.72 1.00 -0.69
N GLY A 11 -6.43 0.47 -1.68
CA GLY A 11 -7.69 1.02 -2.17
C GLY A 11 -7.66 2.48 -2.62
N THR A 12 -6.56 2.99 -3.20
CA THR A 12 -6.32 4.43 -3.43
C THR A 12 -6.48 4.86 -4.89
N LEU A 13 -7.44 5.76 -5.16
CA LEU A 13 -7.66 6.32 -6.50
C LEU A 13 -6.80 7.55 -6.78
N TRP A 14 -6.04 7.56 -7.89
CA TRP A 14 -5.23 8.73 -8.28
C TRP A 14 -6.05 10.01 -8.49
N SER A 15 -7.26 9.91 -9.05
CA SER A 15 -8.14 11.07 -9.21
C SER A 15 -8.52 11.70 -7.87
N GLU A 16 -8.64 10.89 -6.82
CA GLU A 16 -8.92 11.33 -5.45
C GLU A 16 -7.65 11.84 -4.77
N VAL A 17 -6.46 11.32 -5.10
CA VAL A 17 -5.16 11.91 -4.71
C VAL A 17 -5.04 13.35 -5.23
N GLN A 18 -5.45 13.58 -6.48
CA GLN A 18 -5.48 14.93 -7.06
C GLN A 18 -6.52 15.82 -6.36
N ALA A 19 -7.73 15.31 -6.13
CA ALA A 19 -8.79 16.07 -5.46
C ALA A 19 -8.48 16.36 -3.97
N ALA A 20 -7.74 15.48 -3.32
CA ALA A 20 -7.28 15.64 -1.94
C ALA A 20 -6.14 16.65 -1.80
N ASN A 21 -5.56 17.15 -2.91
CA ASN A 21 -4.36 17.98 -2.93
C ASN A 21 -3.20 17.35 -2.15
N ALA A 22 -2.93 16.05 -2.36
CA ALA A 22 -1.87 15.30 -1.68
C ALA A 22 -0.46 15.71 -2.19
N PRO A 23 0.30 16.57 -1.46
CA PRO A 23 1.50 17.19 -2.00
C PRO A 23 2.69 16.22 -2.13
N ASN A 24 2.83 15.22 -1.26
CA ASN A 24 4.02 14.35 -1.27
C ASN A 24 3.96 13.32 -2.40
N LEU A 25 2.79 12.73 -2.65
CA LEU A 25 2.51 11.89 -3.81
C LEU A 25 2.62 12.70 -5.11
N GLY A 26 2.09 13.93 -5.13
CA GLY A 26 2.26 14.85 -6.24
C GLY A 26 3.74 15.16 -6.53
N LEU A 27 4.54 15.38 -5.48
CA LEU A 27 5.98 15.63 -5.60
C LEU A 27 6.74 14.40 -6.11
N LEU A 28 6.43 13.20 -5.60
CA LEU A 28 7.03 11.95 -6.09
C LEU A 28 6.72 11.74 -7.58
N ALA A 29 5.48 11.99 -8.01
CA ALA A 29 5.10 11.94 -9.43
C ALA A 29 5.82 13.00 -10.27
N ALA A 30 6.01 14.21 -9.74
CA ALA A 30 6.74 15.28 -10.44
C ALA A 30 8.25 15.03 -10.53
N GLN A 31 8.83 14.32 -9.55
CA GLN A 31 10.26 13.98 -9.51
C GLN A 31 10.58 12.62 -10.15
N GLY A 32 9.56 11.83 -10.44
CA GLY A 32 9.66 10.51 -11.04
C GLY A 32 8.75 10.35 -12.25
N THR A 33 8.42 9.10 -12.56
CA THR A 33 7.49 8.73 -13.63
C THR A 33 6.20 8.19 -13.03
N LEU A 34 5.06 8.65 -13.54
CA LEU A 34 3.73 8.21 -13.10
C LEU A 34 3.03 7.41 -14.21
N ALA A 35 2.45 6.28 -13.85
CA ALA A 35 1.55 5.49 -14.68
C ALA A 35 0.15 5.50 -14.06
N ARG A 36 -0.89 5.60 -14.89
CA ARG A 36 -2.29 5.49 -14.48
C ARG A 36 -2.97 4.50 -15.40
N THR A 37 -3.23 3.31 -14.89
CA THR A 37 -3.63 2.16 -15.70
C THR A 37 -4.81 1.43 -15.07
N SER A 38 -5.46 0.57 -15.85
CA SER A 38 -6.43 -0.37 -15.32
C SER A 38 -5.75 -1.73 -15.12
N ILE A 39 -6.05 -2.39 -14.01
CA ILE A 39 -5.63 -3.77 -13.75
C ILE A 39 -6.65 -4.79 -14.29
N ALA A 40 -7.73 -4.38 -14.95
CA ALA A 40 -8.70 -5.31 -15.52
C ALA A 40 -8.02 -6.32 -16.49
N PRO A 41 -8.41 -7.61 -16.48
CA PRO A 41 -9.54 -8.20 -15.74
C PRO A 41 -9.17 -8.79 -14.37
N HIS A 42 -8.08 -8.33 -13.75
CA HIS A 42 -7.61 -8.81 -12.44
C HIS A 42 -8.66 -8.65 -11.35
N THR A 43 -8.76 -9.63 -10.45
CA THR A 43 -9.65 -9.56 -9.28
C THR A 43 -9.20 -8.45 -8.33
N THR A 44 -10.03 -7.41 -8.15
CA THR A 44 -9.69 -6.22 -7.35
C THR A 44 -9.93 -6.48 -5.86
N MET A 45 -9.14 -7.38 -5.28
CA MET A 45 -9.17 -7.76 -3.86
C MET A 45 -7.77 -7.68 -3.29
N SER A 46 -7.59 -7.11 -2.11
CA SER A 46 -6.28 -6.71 -1.61
C SER A 46 -5.24 -7.84 -1.58
N CYS A 47 -5.53 -9.02 -1.02
CA CYS A 47 -4.56 -10.12 -1.03
C CYS A 47 -4.22 -10.61 -2.45
N VAL A 48 -5.19 -10.60 -3.37
CA VAL A 48 -4.97 -10.98 -4.77
C VAL A 48 -3.98 -10.01 -5.40
N SER A 49 -4.21 -8.71 -5.23
CA SER A 49 -3.43 -7.64 -5.83
C SER A 49 -2.04 -7.49 -5.18
N TRP A 50 -1.93 -7.60 -3.85
CA TRP A 50 -0.64 -7.60 -3.15
C TRP A 50 0.19 -8.85 -3.47
N ALA A 51 -0.44 -10.01 -3.65
CA ALA A 51 0.26 -11.19 -4.15
C ALA A 51 0.80 -10.96 -5.57
N THR A 52 0.03 -10.32 -6.45
CA THR A 52 0.51 -9.92 -7.77
C THR A 52 1.70 -8.98 -7.69
N ALA A 53 1.61 -7.90 -6.91
CA ALA A 53 2.68 -6.91 -6.76
C ALA A 53 3.99 -7.52 -6.23
N LEU A 54 3.87 -8.44 -5.26
CA LEU A 54 4.98 -9.05 -4.54
C LEU A 54 5.46 -10.38 -5.14
N THR A 55 4.88 -10.84 -6.25
CA THR A 55 5.40 -12.00 -6.99
C THR A 55 5.74 -11.66 -8.44
N GLY A 56 5.10 -10.66 -9.02
CA GLY A 56 5.24 -10.28 -10.43
C GLY A 56 4.41 -11.12 -11.39
N VAL A 57 3.45 -11.91 -10.90
CA VAL A 57 2.50 -12.69 -11.72
C VAL A 57 1.06 -12.29 -11.41
N TRP A 58 0.17 -12.37 -12.39
CA TRP A 58 -1.25 -12.08 -12.21
C TRP A 58 -1.99 -13.21 -11.49
N ASP A 59 -3.22 -12.93 -11.04
CA ASP A 59 -4.12 -13.86 -10.36
C ASP A 59 -4.49 -15.08 -11.19
N THR A 60 -4.48 -14.96 -12.52
CA THR A 60 -4.59 -16.09 -13.44
C THR A 60 -3.48 -17.13 -13.28
N LYS A 61 -2.32 -16.75 -12.73
CA LYS A 61 -1.21 -17.66 -12.42
C LYS A 61 -1.19 -18.07 -10.95
N HIS A 62 -1.13 -17.11 -10.02
CA HIS A 62 -0.98 -17.44 -8.60
C HIS A 62 -2.25 -18.03 -7.96
N GLY A 63 -3.42 -17.85 -8.56
CA GLY A 63 -4.66 -18.56 -8.22
C GLY A 63 -5.35 -18.11 -6.93
N ILE A 64 -4.89 -17.02 -6.29
CA ILE A 64 -5.59 -16.36 -5.18
C ILE A 64 -6.76 -15.57 -5.76
N LYS A 65 -7.93 -15.64 -5.12
CA LYS A 65 -9.20 -15.08 -5.62
C LYS A 65 -9.98 -14.26 -4.59
N ASP A 66 -9.57 -14.30 -3.33
CA ASP A 66 -10.22 -13.61 -2.22
C ASP A 66 -9.18 -13.23 -1.14
N ASN A 67 -9.61 -12.49 -0.12
CA ASN A 67 -8.76 -12.13 1.03
C ASN A 67 -8.67 -13.24 2.10
N ASP A 68 -9.46 -14.30 1.97
CA ASP A 68 -9.67 -15.29 3.02
C ASP A 68 -9.18 -16.68 2.62
N SER A 69 -10.07 -17.47 2.01
CA SER A 69 -9.91 -18.91 1.81
C SER A 69 -8.76 -19.27 0.86
N THR A 70 -8.58 -18.45 -0.18
CA THR A 70 -7.56 -18.66 -1.21
C THR A 70 -6.28 -17.88 -0.93
N CYS A 71 -6.35 -16.85 -0.06
CA CYS A 71 -5.20 -16.06 0.36
C CYS A 71 -4.35 -16.82 1.39
N ASN A 72 -3.51 -17.74 0.90
CA ASN A 72 -2.67 -18.58 1.72
C ASN A 72 -1.30 -18.85 1.06
N ALA A 73 -0.38 -19.41 1.86
CA ALA A 73 1.01 -19.59 1.49
C ALA A 73 1.25 -20.49 0.26
N ALA A 74 0.32 -21.38 -0.08
CA ALA A 74 0.53 -22.38 -1.13
C ALA A 74 0.72 -21.76 -2.51
N ALA A 75 0.08 -20.61 -2.77
CA ALA A 75 0.20 -19.87 -4.03
C ALA A 75 1.64 -19.41 -4.33
N PHE A 76 2.44 -19.20 -3.28
CA PHE A 76 3.80 -18.66 -3.43
C PHE A 76 4.89 -19.74 -3.61
N ALA A 77 4.54 -21.03 -3.48
CA ALA A 77 5.49 -22.10 -3.76
C ALA A 77 5.90 -22.17 -5.26
N PRO A 78 4.96 -22.13 -6.23
CA PRO A 78 5.30 -22.03 -7.66
C PRO A 78 5.69 -20.61 -8.08
N TYR A 79 5.28 -19.59 -7.32
CA TYR A 79 5.57 -18.17 -7.61
C TYR A 79 6.16 -17.50 -6.37
N PRO A 80 7.47 -17.65 -6.11
CA PRO A 80 8.10 -17.09 -4.92
C PRO A 80 7.91 -15.59 -4.83
N THR A 81 7.79 -15.08 -3.61
CA THR A 81 7.69 -13.63 -3.38
C THR A 81 9.00 -12.94 -3.75
N VAL A 82 8.96 -11.64 -4.02
CA VAL A 82 10.14 -10.82 -4.31
C VAL A 82 11.21 -10.97 -3.23
N PHE A 83 10.80 -11.11 -1.96
CA PHE A 83 11.73 -11.37 -0.84
C PHE A 83 12.44 -12.70 -1.02
N THR A 84 11.70 -13.79 -1.23
CA THR A 84 12.30 -15.11 -1.47
C THR A 84 13.18 -15.11 -2.71
N GLN A 85 12.78 -14.43 -3.79
CA GLN A 85 13.58 -14.32 -5.02
C GLN A 85 14.92 -13.60 -4.77
N VAL A 86 14.89 -12.46 -4.04
CA VAL A 86 16.10 -11.71 -3.68
C VAL A 86 17.01 -12.54 -2.78
N GLU A 87 16.47 -13.10 -1.69
CA GLU A 87 17.24 -13.86 -0.69
C GLU A 87 17.83 -15.16 -1.27
N GLN A 88 17.13 -15.81 -2.20
CA GLN A 88 17.65 -17.00 -2.89
C GLN A 88 18.82 -16.66 -3.82
N ALA A 89 18.69 -15.57 -4.58
CA ALA A 89 19.70 -15.20 -5.57
C ALA A 89 20.93 -14.54 -4.94
N GLN A 90 20.72 -13.72 -3.90
CA GLN A 90 21.77 -12.98 -3.22
C GLN A 90 21.52 -12.91 -1.70
N PRO A 91 21.88 -13.96 -0.94
CA PRO A 91 21.67 -14.04 0.52
C PRO A 91 22.43 -12.99 1.36
N GLY A 92 23.21 -12.11 0.72
CA GLY A 92 23.89 -10.99 1.37
C GLY A 92 23.14 -9.67 1.27
N LEU A 93 22.06 -9.61 0.48
CA LEU A 93 21.13 -8.47 0.47
C LEU A 93 20.16 -8.64 1.64
N SER A 94 19.79 -7.53 2.28
CA SER A 94 18.80 -7.59 3.37
C SER A 94 17.43 -7.15 2.92
N THR A 95 16.41 -7.92 3.29
CA THR A 95 15.02 -7.66 2.92
C THR A 95 14.11 -7.44 4.13
N MET A 96 13.19 -6.49 4.02
CA MET A 96 12.26 -6.14 5.10
C MET A 96 10.84 -5.89 4.58
N SER A 97 9.85 -6.35 5.33
CA SER A 97 8.44 -6.03 5.13
C SER A 97 7.82 -5.47 6.42
N ILE A 98 7.24 -4.28 6.34
CA ILE A 98 6.52 -3.63 7.44
C ILE A 98 5.12 -3.27 6.95
N GLY A 99 4.14 -4.11 7.25
CA GLY A 99 2.74 -3.88 6.87
C GLY A 99 1.86 -3.54 8.07
N THR A 100 0.62 -3.12 7.80
CA THR A 100 -0.41 -3.04 8.82
C THR A 100 -1.16 -4.36 8.95
N TRP A 101 -1.48 -5.02 7.83
CA TRP A 101 -2.30 -6.22 7.78
C TRP A 101 -1.50 -7.54 7.81
N ASP A 102 -1.95 -8.55 8.57
CA ASP A 102 -1.19 -9.81 8.70
C ASP A 102 -1.08 -10.62 7.40
N LYS A 103 -1.96 -10.45 6.40
CA LYS A 103 -1.75 -11.11 5.10
C LYS A 103 -0.51 -10.60 4.40
N ILE A 104 -0.14 -9.32 4.56
CA ILE A 104 1.15 -8.79 4.10
C ILE A 104 2.30 -9.50 4.82
N GLY A 105 2.18 -9.66 6.13
CA GLY A 105 3.12 -10.43 6.93
C GLY A 105 3.23 -11.90 6.48
N MET A 106 2.12 -12.54 6.15
CA MET A 106 2.05 -13.91 5.64
C MET A 106 2.76 -14.04 4.29
N ILE A 107 2.53 -13.13 3.36
CA ILE A 107 3.24 -13.09 2.06
C ILE A 107 4.74 -13.00 2.32
N ALA A 108 5.20 -12.04 3.12
CA ALA A 108 6.62 -11.83 3.40
C ALA A 108 7.29 -12.98 4.19
N ARG A 109 6.51 -13.71 5.02
CA ARG A 109 6.99 -14.88 5.77
C ARG A 109 6.98 -16.18 4.96
N THR A 110 6.40 -16.18 3.77
CA THR A 110 6.34 -17.39 2.93
C THR A 110 7.63 -17.56 2.14
N GLY A 111 7.99 -18.82 1.87
CA GLY A 111 9.18 -19.20 1.12
C GLY A 111 10.37 -19.58 2.00
N SER A 112 11.40 -20.13 1.38
CA SER A 112 12.66 -20.46 2.02
C SER A 112 13.83 -20.15 1.07
N PRO A 113 14.69 -19.18 1.40
CA PRO A 113 14.51 -18.16 2.44
C PRO A 113 13.24 -17.29 2.26
N LYS A 114 12.77 -16.71 3.37
CA LYS A 114 11.70 -15.70 3.45
C LYS A 114 12.35 -14.33 3.73
N ALA A 115 11.58 -13.25 3.78
CA ALA A 115 12.12 -11.94 4.16
C ALA A 115 12.87 -12.01 5.52
N ASP A 116 14.00 -11.29 5.64
CA ASP A 116 14.81 -11.31 6.87
C ASP A 116 14.03 -10.80 8.08
N ARG A 117 13.29 -9.71 7.87
CA ARG A 117 12.55 -9.02 8.94
C ARG A 117 11.12 -8.73 8.47
N VAL A 118 10.16 -9.14 9.29
CA VAL A 118 8.73 -8.91 9.05
C VAL A 118 8.09 -8.30 10.28
N SER A 119 7.40 -7.18 10.11
CA SER A 119 6.61 -6.52 11.14
C SER A 119 5.19 -6.28 10.65
N VAL A 120 4.22 -6.43 11.55
CA VAL A 120 2.80 -6.20 11.31
C VAL A 120 2.28 -5.32 12.45
N THR A 121 1.76 -4.15 12.13
CA THR A 121 1.40 -3.14 13.15
C THR A 121 -0.05 -3.20 13.62
N GLN A 122 -0.95 -3.82 12.85
CA GLN A 122 -2.29 -4.15 13.32
C GLN A 122 -2.25 -5.52 13.99
N ILE A 123 -2.68 -5.56 15.25
CA ILE A 123 -2.52 -6.76 16.10
C ILE A 123 -3.86 -7.51 16.25
N ASP A 124 -4.98 -6.95 15.78
CA ASP A 124 -6.30 -7.54 15.99
C ASP A 124 -7.24 -7.51 14.76
N PRO A 125 -7.56 -8.67 14.16
CA PRO A 125 -8.52 -8.80 13.06
C PRO A 125 -9.99 -8.64 13.48
N THR A 126 -10.30 -8.52 14.78
CA THR A 126 -11.66 -8.27 15.30
C THR A 126 -12.00 -6.78 15.45
N GLY A 127 -11.03 -5.89 15.21
CA GLY A 127 -11.19 -4.44 15.33
C GLY A 127 -11.06 -3.89 16.76
N ALA A 128 -10.76 -4.73 17.77
CA ALA A 128 -10.53 -4.27 19.14
C ALA A 128 -9.08 -3.83 19.42
N GLY A 129 -8.16 -4.03 18.46
CA GLY A 129 -6.75 -3.68 18.57
C GLY A 129 -6.29 -2.70 17.49
N VAL A 130 -5.89 -1.50 17.94
CA VAL A 130 -5.25 -0.40 17.19
C VAL A 130 -6.08 0.13 16.01
N CYS A 131 -6.56 1.38 16.11
CA CYS A 131 -7.24 2.06 15.00
C CYS A 131 -6.29 2.19 13.78
N GLU A 132 -6.79 2.04 12.54
CA GLU A 132 -5.95 1.98 11.31
C GLU A 132 -5.01 3.18 11.13
N THR A 133 -5.46 4.37 11.52
CA THR A 133 -4.62 5.58 11.56
C THR A 133 -3.34 5.37 12.36
N THR A 134 -3.45 4.64 13.48
CA THR A 134 -2.34 4.32 14.37
C THR A 134 -1.51 3.17 13.81
N ALA A 135 -2.13 2.16 13.18
CA ALA A 135 -1.40 1.09 12.51
C ALA A 135 -0.50 1.63 11.38
N ASP A 136 -1.06 2.48 10.51
CA ASP A 136 -0.33 3.17 9.43
C ASP A 136 0.77 4.08 9.99
N SER A 137 0.47 4.87 11.02
CA SER A 137 1.45 5.76 11.65
C SER A 137 2.62 5.00 12.28
N ASN A 138 2.32 3.86 12.92
CA ASN A 138 3.34 2.98 13.49
C ASN A 138 4.18 2.30 12.40
N ALA A 139 3.55 1.85 11.31
CA ALA A 139 4.24 1.25 10.18
C ALA A 139 5.20 2.28 9.56
N ALA A 140 4.73 3.48 9.25
CA ALA A 140 5.57 4.55 8.71
C ALA A 140 6.71 4.94 9.66
N ALA A 141 6.48 4.98 10.98
CA ALA A 141 7.53 5.24 11.96
C ALA A 141 8.61 4.15 11.97
N GLN A 142 8.20 2.87 11.91
CA GLN A 142 9.14 1.75 11.80
C GLN A 142 9.91 1.79 10.48
N VAL A 143 9.26 2.13 9.36
CA VAL A 143 9.92 2.29 8.05
C VAL A 143 10.97 3.39 8.09
N VAL A 144 10.65 4.54 8.68
CA VAL A 144 11.58 5.66 8.82
C VAL A 144 12.82 5.26 9.65
N SER A 145 12.64 4.56 10.77
CA SER A 145 13.75 4.03 11.57
C SER A 145 14.55 2.98 10.80
N ALA A 146 13.89 2.03 10.12
CA ALA A 146 14.56 1.02 9.31
C ALA A 146 15.42 1.63 8.20
N ILE A 147 14.96 2.68 7.51
CA ILE A 147 15.75 3.39 6.50
C ILE A 147 16.98 4.06 7.12
N ALA A 148 16.82 4.69 8.29
CA ALA A 148 17.91 5.40 8.95
C ALA A 148 18.96 4.46 9.53
N ASP A 149 18.52 3.42 10.24
CA ASP A 149 19.34 2.61 11.13
C ASP A 149 19.82 1.30 10.47
N ASP A 150 18.95 0.64 9.71
CA ASP A 150 19.23 -0.67 9.10
C ASP A 150 19.60 -0.58 7.61
N ALA A 151 18.96 0.35 6.89
CA ALA A 151 19.06 0.54 5.44
C ALA A 151 18.98 -0.77 4.63
N PRO A 152 17.88 -1.55 4.72
CA PRO A 152 17.71 -2.79 3.94
C PRO A 152 17.77 -2.51 2.44
N ASP A 153 18.22 -3.50 1.66
CA ASP A 153 18.30 -3.41 0.20
C ASP A 153 16.91 -3.39 -0.46
N LEU A 154 15.95 -4.12 0.13
CA LEU A 154 14.53 -4.03 -0.19
C LEU A 154 13.72 -3.77 1.08
N LEU A 155 12.91 -2.72 1.07
CA LEU A 155 11.87 -2.48 2.06
C LEU A 155 10.51 -2.36 1.37
N PHE A 156 9.56 -3.17 1.79
CA PHE A 156 8.14 -3.00 1.44
C PHE A 156 7.36 -2.47 2.65
N THR A 157 6.44 -1.55 2.40
CA THR A 157 5.44 -1.16 3.39
C THR A 157 4.05 -1.05 2.79
N HIS A 158 3.05 -1.33 3.61
CA HIS A 158 1.62 -1.28 3.28
C HIS A 158 0.92 -0.36 4.28
N LEU A 159 0.07 0.53 3.76
CA LEU A 159 -0.77 1.48 4.50
C LEU A 159 -2.23 1.25 4.11
N ASP A 160 -3.10 1.01 5.08
CA ASP A 160 -4.45 0.44 4.87
C ASP A 160 -5.58 1.45 5.06
N GLN A 161 -5.32 2.56 5.75
CA GLN A 161 -6.37 3.44 6.24
C GLN A 161 -7.28 4.01 5.14
N VAL A 162 -6.76 4.16 3.92
CA VAL A 162 -7.52 4.67 2.78
C VAL A 162 -8.61 3.69 2.34
N ASP A 163 -8.31 2.39 2.24
CA ASP A 163 -9.28 1.34 1.89
C ASP A 163 -10.37 1.21 2.96
N ILE A 164 -10.00 1.13 4.24
CA ILE A 164 -10.97 1.03 5.33
C ILE A 164 -11.91 2.25 5.37
N THR A 165 -11.39 3.46 5.12
CA THR A 165 -12.23 4.66 4.99
C THR A 165 -13.10 4.59 3.72
N GLY A 166 -12.56 4.01 2.65
CA GLY A 166 -13.26 3.75 1.39
C GLY A 166 -14.49 2.86 1.56
N HIS A 167 -14.36 1.75 2.28
CA HIS A 167 -15.48 0.86 2.62
C HIS A 167 -16.53 1.53 3.48
N THR A 168 -16.11 2.26 4.51
CA THR A 168 -17.01 2.68 5.60
C THR A 168 -17.69 4.02 5.34
N LEU A 169 -17.03 4.93 4.62
CA LEU A 169 -17.43 6.33 4.60
C LEU A 169 -17.53 6.93 3.20
N ARG A 170 -16.89 6.36 2.18
CA ARG A 170 -16.82 6.98 0.84
C ARG A 170 -18.18 7.30 0.24
N GLY A 171 -19.14 6.36 0.30
CA GLY A 171 -20.47 6.53 -0.28
C GLY A 171 -21.34 7.59 0.41
N ILE A 172 -21.10 7.87 1.69
CA ILE A 172 -21.88 8.85 2.47
C ILE A 172 -21.14 10.19 2.64
N TRP A 173 -19.81 10.13 2.67
CA TRP A 173 -18.93 11.27 2.90
C TRP A 173 -17.62 11.12 2.12
N PRO A 174 -17.62 11.37 0.79
CA PRO A 174 -16.43 11.28 -0.06
C PRO A 174 -15.22 12.08 0.44
N GLN A 175 -15.45 13.18 1.16
CA GLN A 175 -14.37 13.99 1.74
C GLN A 175 -13.59 13.25 2.83
N ALA A 176 -14.21 12.32 3.59
CA ALA A 176 -13.48 11.50 4.56
C ALA A 176 -12.41 10.62 3.90
N TYR A 177 -12.72 10.07 2.72
CA TYR A 177 -11.77 9.30 1.92
C TYR A 177 -10.59 10.15 1.45
N ARG A 178 -10.85 11.40 1.02
CA ARG A 178 -9.78 12.35 0.71
C ARG A 178 -8.94 12.74 1.92
N ASP A 179 -9.56 12.89 3.08
CA ASP A 179 -8.83 13.18 4.33
C ASP A 179 -7.96 11.97 4.75
N ALA A 180 -8.39 10.74 4.48
CA ALA A 180 -7.55 9.55 4.64
C ALA A 180 -6.36 9.55 3.69
N ILE A 181 -6.57 9.92 2.42
CA ILE A 181 -5.49 10.10 1.45
C ILE A 181 -4.49 11.17 1.93
N GLN A 182 -4.96 12.29 2.48
CA GLN A 182 -4.07 13.33 3.03
C GLN A 182 -3.22 12.82 4.20
N ARG A 183 -3.79 11.98 5.07
CA ARG A 183 -3.03 11.35 6.17
C ARG A 183 -1.98 10.38 5.64
N ALA A 184 -2.35 9.49 4.71
CA ALA A 184 -1.42 8.57 4.05
C ALA A 184 -0.30 9.33 3.31
N ASP A 185 -0.65 10.41 2.60
CA ASP A 185 0.32 11.28 1.91
C ASP A 185 1.33 11.90 2.88
N ALA A 186 0.90 12.35 4.06
CA ALA A 186 1.81 12.86 5.07
C ALA A 186 2.78 11.78 5.59
N LEU A 187 2.35 10.52 5.67
CA LEU A 187 3.22 9.39 6.01
C LEU A 187 4.22 9.08 4.89
N VAL A 188 3.77 9.08 3.62
CA VAL A 188 4.62 8.98 2.43
C VAL A 188 5.70 10.08 2.43
N GLY A 189 5.32 11.30 2.82
CA GLY A 189 6.24 12.43 3.00
C GLY A 189 7.34 12.14 4.00
N LYS A 190 7.01 11.58 5.18
CA LYS A 190 8.00 11.19 6.20
C LYS A 190 8.96 10.12 5.68
N ILE A 191 8.44 9.09 5.00
CA ILE A 191 9.24 8.00 4.42
C ILE A 191 10.20 8.57 3.36
N THR A 192 9.69 9.39 2.44
CA THR A 192 10.50 10.01 1.36
C THR A 192 11.59 10.91 1.93
N GLN A 193 11.29 11.69 2.97
CA GLN A 193 12.28 12.53 3.65
C GLN A 193 13.40 11.70 4.31
N ALA A 194 13.06 10.54 4.89
CA ALA A 194 14.04 9.62 5.47
C ALA A 194 14.97 9.03 4.39
N VAL A 195 14.40 8.59 3.26
CA VAL A 195 15.18 8.13 2.10
C VAL A 195 16.14 9.23 1.61
N ASP A 196 15.62 10.44 1.41
CA ASP A 196 16.42 11.57 0.92
C ASP A 196 17.52 11.97 1.91
N ALA A 197 17.26 11.91 3.21
CA ALA A 197 18.26 12.16 4.25
C ALA A 197 19.36 11.10 4.24
N ARG A 198 18.99 9.81 4.13
CA ARG A 198 19.94 8.69 4.08
C ARG A 198 20.81 8.74 2.84
N ALA A 199 20.21 8.99 1.67
CA ALA A 199 20.94 9.12 0.41
C ALA A 199 21.95 10.29 0.44
N ARG A 200 21.59 11.43 1.04
CA ARG A 200 22.52 12.56 1.21
C ARG A 200 23.69 12.23 2.14
N ALA A 201 23.44 11.50 3.23
CA ALA A 201 24.48 11.15 4.19
C ALA A 201 25.41 10.02 3.69
N HIS A 202 24.99 9.23 2.71
CA HIS A 202 25.73 8.06 2.24
C HIS A 202 25.74 7.97 0.71
N ALA A 203 26.70 8.69 0.10
CA ALA A 203 26.80 8.84 -1.35
C ALA A 203 27.01 7.54 -2.17
N ASN A 204 27.34 6.43 -1.50
CA ASN A 204 27.47 5.11 -2.11
C ASN A 204 26.13 4.37 -2.26
N GLU A 205 25.05 4.88 -1.66
CA GLU A 205 23.70 4.33 -1.76
C GLU A 205 22.88 5.06 -2.82
N ARG A 206 22.16 4.28 -3.63
CA ARG A 206 21.26 4.78 -4.66
C ARG A 206 19.87 4.27 -4.37
N TRP A 207 19.00 5.17 -3.94
CA TRP A 207 17.65 4.83 -3.51
C TRP A 207 16.64 5.02 -4.64
N THR A 208 15.74 4.06 -4.78
CA THR A 208 14.55 4.14 -5.63
C THR A 208 13.31 3.98 -4.76
N ILE A 209 12.33 4.85 -4.97
CA ILE A 209 11.00 4.77 -4.33
C ILE A 209 10.00 4.34 -5.39
N LEU A 210 9.29 3.25 -5.13
CA LEU A 210 8.12 2.82 -5.88
C LEU A 210 6.88 3.05 -5.02
N VAL A 211 5.82 3.62 -5.58
CA VAL A 211 4.52 3.75 -4.91
C VAL A 211 3.46 3.13 -5.79
N THR A 212 2.56 2.33 -5.22
CA THR A 212 1.44 1.74 -5.95
C THR A 212 0.21 1.63 -5.07
N THR A 213 -0.92 1.37 -5.71
CA THR A 213 -2.13 0.86 -5.07
C THR A 213 -2.47 -0.49 -5.67
N ASP A 214 -3.17 -1.30 -4.90
CA ASP A 214 -3.60 -2.65 -5.26
C ASP A 214 -4.91 -2.64 -6.04
N HIS A 215 -5.86 -1.76 -5.69
CA HIS A 215 -7.09 -1.48 -6.42
C HIS A 215 -7.64 -0.08 -6.12
N GLY A 216 -8.78 0.27 -6.74
CA GLY A 216 -9.57 1.44 -6.37
C GLY A 216 -10.86 1.08 -5.63
N HIS A 217 -11.81 2.02 -5.62
CA HIS A 217 -13.08 1.91 -4.88
C HIS A 217 -14.25 2.49 -5.66
N ASN A 218 -15.40 1.81 -5.64
CA ASN A 218 -16.63 2.36 -6.20
C ASN A 218 -17.02 3.70 -5.53
N PRO A 219 -17.76 4.59 -6.21
CA PRO A 219 -18.27 5.82 -5.61
C PRO A 219 -19.06 5.59 -4.31
N GLU A 220 -19.81 4.50 -4.24
CA GLU A 220 -20.64 4.12 -3.08
C GLU A 220 -19.82 3.45 -1.95
N GLY A 221 -18.53 3.19 -2.17
CA GLY A 221 -17.69 2.35 -1.31
C GLY A 221 -17.65 0.89 -1.77
N GLY A 222 -16.65 0.15 -1.29
CA GLY A 222 -16.42 -1.24 -1.68
C GLY A 222 -15.66 -1.44 -2.98
N HIS A 223 -15.19 -2.66 -3.19
CA HIS A 223 -14.44 -3.14 -4.36
C HIS A 223 -14.63 -4.65 -4.53
N GLY A 224 -13.98 -5.25 -5.53
CA GLY A 224 -14.03 -6.69 -5.85
C GLY A 224 -14.64 -7.00 -7.21
N GLY A 225 -15.29 -6.01 -7.83
CA GLY A 225 -15.82 -6.05 -9.18
C GLY A 225 -14.80 -5.68 -10.24
N GLN A 226 -15.29 -5.11 -11.34
CA GLN A 226 -14.51 -4.76 -12.53
C GLN A 226 -14.87 -3.36 -13.05
N SER A 227 -15.44 -2.50 -12.21
CA SER A 227 -15.74 -1.13 -12.60
C SER A 227 -14.45 -0.37 -12.94
N ALA A 228 -14.59 0.73 -13.70
CA ALA A 228 -13.44 1.60 -13.97
C ALA A 228 -12.82 2.15 -12.68
N TYR A 229 -13.62 2.32 -11.63
CA TYR A 229 -13.15 2.74 -10.31
C TYR A 229 -12.39 1.63 -9.59
N GLU A 230 -12.93 0.41 -9.54
CA GLU A 230 -12.30 -0.71 -8.83
C GLU A 230 -10.98 -1.12 -9.47
N THR A 231 -10.93 -1.13 -10.81
CA THR A 231 -9.75 -1.57 -11.56
C THR A 231 -8.73 -0.46 -11.78
N ALA A 232 -9.01 0.78 -11.38
CA ALA A 232 -8.05 1.84 -11.53
C ALA A 232 -6.87 1.65 -10.56
N SER A 233 -5.66 1.72 -11.09
CA SER A 233 -4.43 1.68 -10.32
C SER A 233 -3.46 2.74 -10.82
N PHE A 234 -2.41 2.98 -10.05
CA PHE A 234 -1.31 3.86 -10.41
C PHE A 234 0.01 3.29 -9.92
N VAL A 235 1.08 3.67 -10.60
CA VAL A 235 2.45 3.41 -10.17
C VAL A 235 3.24 4.70 -10.26
N ILE A 236 3.98 5.04 -9.21
CA ILE A 236 5.00 6.09 -9.23
C ILE A 236 6.36 5.43 -9.06
N ALA A 237 7.31 5.75 -9.93
CA ALA A 237 8.69 5.32 -9.80
C ALA A 237 9.62 6.54 -9.78
N ARG A 238 10.37 6.72 -8.68
CA ARG A 238 11.24 7.87 -8.45
C ARG A 238 12.64 7.40 -8.06
N GLY A 239 13.60 7.58 -8.95
CA GLY A 239 14.97 7.09 -8.81
C GLY A 239 15.72 7.16 -10.14
N ALA A 240 16.98 6.71 -10.15
CA ALA A 240 17.75 6.64 -11.39
C ALA A 240 17.06 5.70 -12.41
N GLY A 241 16.97 6.14 -13.66
CA GLY A 241 16.27 5.41 -14.72
C GLY A 241 14.80 5.81 -14.93
N PHE A 242 14.22 6.59 -14.01
CA PHE A 242 12.87 7.13 -14.14
C PHE A 242 12.91 8.63 -14.41
N ALA A 243 12.31 9.06 -15.52
CA ALA A 243 12.34 10.46 -15.96
C ALA A 243 11.38 11.31 -15.12
N ALA A 244 11.88 12.41 -14.56
CA ALA A 244 11.09 13.32 -13.73
C ALA A 244 9.93 13.98 -14.52
N GLY A 245 8.72 13.91 -13.96
CA GLY A 245 7.51 14.48 -14.53
C GLY A 245 6.94 13.68 -15.70
N ALA A 246 7.54 12.54 -16.04
CA ALA A 246 7.09 11.72 -17.16
C ALA A 246 5.79 10.97 -16.82
N GLN A 247 5.01 10.69 -17.87
CA GLN A 247 3.86 9.78 -17.80
C GLN A 247 4.19 8.54 -18.61
N HIS A 248 4.01 7.34 -18.05
CA HIS A 248 4.28 6.10 -18.76
C HIS A 248 3.28 5.00 -18.36
N ASN A 249 2.17 4.89 -19.09
CA ASN A 249 1.11 3.92 -18.80
C ASN A 249 1.50 2.46 -19.17
N GLY A 250 2.78 2.20 -19.41
CA GLY A 250 3.31 0.84 -19.57
C GLY A 250 3.56 0.16 -18.23
N TYR A 251 3.58 0.91 -17.12
CA TYR A 251 3.79 0.33 -15.80
C TYR A 251 2.47 -0.17 -15.20
N THR A 252 2.55 -1.36 -14.62
CA THR A 252 1.43 -2.06 -14.01
C THR A 252 1.80 -2.56 -12.61
N LEU A 253 0.80 -3.01 -11.85
CA LEU A 253 1.00 -3.59 -10.54
C LEU A 253 1.97 -4.79 -10.56
N ALA A 254 1.89 -5.66 -11.58
CA ALA A 254 2.78 -6.81 -11.71
C ALA A 254 4.23 -6.45 -12.02
N ASP A 255 4.50 -5.21 -12.46
CA ASP A 255 5.85 -4.77 -12.81
C ASP A 255 6.70 -4.42 -11.57
N VAL A 256 6.09 -4.34 -10.37
CA VAL A 256 6.79 -3.97 -9.13
C VAL A 256 7.92 -4.96 -8.82
N THR A 257 7.61 -6.26 -8.73
CA THR A 257 8.60 -7.31 -8.45
C THR A 257 9.76 -7.35 -9.46
N PRO A 258 9.54 -7.47 -10.78
CA PRO A 258 10.66 -7.52 -11.73
C PRO A 258 11.50 -6.23 -11.74
N THR A 259 10.90 -5.07 -11.44
CA THR A 259 11.65 -3.81 -11.28
C THR A 259 12.56 -3.85 -10.06
N VAL A 260 12.07 -4.36 -8.93
CA VAL A 260 12.89 -4.54 -7.72
C VAL A 260 14.07 -5.49 -8.00
N LEU A 261 13.81 -6.62 -8.65
CA LEU A 261 14.86 -7.60 -8.98
C LEU A 261 15.93 -6.97 -9.89
N ASP A 262 15.53 -6.28 -10.95
CA ASP A 262 16.42 -5.60 -11.87
C ASP A 262 17.29 -4.53 -11.15
N LEU A 263 16.67 -3.67 -10.34
CA LEU A 263 17.37 -2.66 -9.54
C LEU A 263 18.39 -3.27 -8.57
N LEU A 264 18.13 -4.47 -8.03
CA LEU A 264 19.03 -5.18 -7.13
C LEU A 264 20.02 -6.12 -7.85
N GLY A 265 20.01 -6.14 -9.20
CA GLY A 265 20.88 -7.01 -9.99
C GLY A 265 20.57 -8.49 -9.84
N VAL A 266 19.32 -8.83 -9.53
CA VAL A 266 18.79 -10.19 -9.48
C VAL A 266 18.08 -10.49 -10.80
N ALA A 267 18.44 -11.60 -11.44
CA ALA A 267 17.78 -12.01 -12.68
C ALA A 267 16.32 -12.39 -12.42
N ALA A 268 15.40 -11.73 -13.14
CA ALA A 268 13.99 -12.06 -13.07
C ALA A 268 13.71 -13.47 -13.65
N PRO A 269 12.90 -14.31 -12.97
CA PRO A 269 12.43 -15.57 -13.54
C PRO A 269 11.67 -15.35 -14.86
N ALA A 270 11.82 -16.27 -15.80
CA ALA A 270 11.18 -16.18 -17.11
C ALA A 270 9.64 -16.35 -17.07
N ASN A 271 9.08 -16.80 -15.95
CA ASN A 271 7.65 -17.05 -15.78
C ASN A 271 6.89 -15.87 -15.15
N LEU A 272 7.53 -14.72 -14.90
CA LEU A 272 6.82 -13.51 -14.47
C LEU A 272 5.88 -12.99 -15.59
N ASP A 273 4.78 -12.37 -15.20
CA ASP A 273 3.92 -11.64 -16.14
C ASP A 273 4.34 -10.18 -16.27
N GLY A 274 4.80 -9.59 -15.17
CA GLY A 274 5.38 -8.26 -15.16
C GLY A 274 6.73 -8.21 -15.85
N ARG A 275 7.16 -6.99 -16.16
CA ARG A 275 8.47 -6.65 -16.70
C ARG A 275 9.03 -5.45 -15.96
N SER A 276 10.36 -5.36 -15.84
CA SER A 276 11.00 -4.21 -15.22
C SER A 276 10.54 -2.89 -15.87
N MET A 277 10.18 -1.92 -15.03
CA MET A 277 9.78 -0.58 -15.46
C MET A 277 10.96 0.19 -16.09
N LEU A 278 12.21 -0.21 -15.81
CA LEU A 278 13.41 0.31 -16.48
C LEU A 278 13.43 -0.07 -17.97
N ASP A 279 12.75 -1.16 -18.33
CA ASP A 279 12.57 -1.65 -19.71
C ASP A 279 11.23 -1.23 -20.34
N GLY A 280 10.44 -0.39 -19.65
CA GLY A 280 9.15 0.11 -20.11
C GLY A 280 7.91 -0.59 -19.56
N GLY A 281 8.07 -1.60 -18.69
CA GLY A 281 6.96 -2.35 -18.08
C GLY A 281 6.28 -3.36 -19.01
N SER A 282 5.27 -4.06 -18.49
CA SER A 282 4.51 -5.10 -19.23
C SER A 282 3.20 -4.57 -19.83
N GLY A 283 2.75 -3.40 -19.40
CA GLY A 283 1.50 -2.77 -19.83
C GLY A 283 1.58 -2.12 -21.20
N ASN A 284 0.50 -1.45 -21.58
CA ASN A 284 0.42 -0.69 -22.83
C ASN A 284 0.73 0.80 -22.58
N PRO A 285 1.86 1.34 -23.07
CA PRO A 285 2.21 2.74 -22.89
C PRO A 285 1.20 3.73 -23.46
N ALA A 286 0.38 3.31 -24.43
CA ALA A 286 -0.69 4.08 -25.04
C ALA A 286 -2.05 3.90 -24.36
N ALA A 287 -2.13 3.14 -23.25
CA ALA A 287 -3.38 2.97 -22.50
C ALA A 287 -3.91 4.33 -22.04
N THR A 288 -5.22 4.51 -22.16
CA THR A 288 -5.89 5.69 -21.61
C THR A 288 -6.05 5.50 -20.10
N PRO A 289 -5.76 6.51 -19.27
CA PRO A 289 -6.05 6.44 -17.84
C PRO A 289 -7.52 6.07 -17.58
N PRO A 290 -7.81 5.25 -16.56
CA PRO A 290 -9.18 4.94 -16.18
C PRO A 290 -10.00 6.21 -15.93
N ASN A 291 -11.24 6.22 -16.42
CA ASN A 291 -12.15 7.36 -16.23
C ASN A 291 -12.82 7.26 -14.86
N THR A 292 -12.17 7.82 -13.84
CA THR A 292 -12.61 7.78 -12.44
C THR A 292 -12.77 9.21 -11.88
N PRO A 293 -13.72 10.02 -12.36
CA PRO A 293 -13.89 11.37 -11.85
C PRO A 293 -14.03 11.36 -10.32
N ALA A 294 -13.42 12.35 -9.66
CA ALA A 294 -13.51 12.46 -8.21
C ALA A 294 -14.97 12.62 -7.78
N VAL A 295 -15.35 11.95 -6.70
CA VAL A 295 -16.72 11.95 -6.22
C VAL A 295 -16.93 13.16 -5.30
N ASP A 296 -17.95 13.96 -5.61
CA ASP A 296 -18.39 15.07 -4.76
C ASP A 296 -19.83 14.83 -4.32
N SER A 297 -20.10 15.03 -3.03
CA SER A 297 -21.44 14.95 -2.44
C SER A 297 -21.99 16.31 -2.03
N GLY A 298 -21.24 17.40 -2.26
CA GLY A 298 -21.56 18.74 -1.73
C GLY A 298 -21.31 18.89 -0.23
N VAL A 299 -20.89 17.83 0.46
CA VAL A 299 -20.45 17.88 1.87
C VAL A 299 -19.01 18.41 1.91
N THR A 300 -18.87 19.70 2.19
CA THR A 300 -17.58 20.39 2.26
C THR A 300 -17.10 20.56 3.70
N GLY A 301 -15.82 20.30 3.98
CA GLY A 301 -15.21 20.51 5.29
C GLY A 301 -14.28 19.36 5.68
N SER A 302 -13.33 19.62 6.58
CA SER A 302 -12.45 18.57 7.08
C SER A 302 -13.19 17.65 8.04
N SER A 303 -12.89 16.36 7.97
CA SER A 303 -13.24 15.37 8.98
C SER A 303 -12.37 15.47 10.23
N ALA A 304 -11.58 16.53 10.42
CA ALA A 304 -10.81 16.74 11.65
C ALA A 304 -11.64 17.55 12.64
N GLY A 305 -12.04 16.93 13.75
CA GLY A 305 -12.67 17.59 14.90
C GLY A 305 -14.21 17.65 14.95
N SER A 306 -14.95 17.10 13.98
CA SER A 306 -16.42 16.94 14.06
C SER A 306 -16.84 15.66 14.82
N ALA A 307 -18.14 15.47 15.11
CA ALA A 307 -18.63 14.20 15.67
C ALA A 307 -18.38 13.04 14.67
N GLU A 308 -18.39 13.35 13.38
CA GLU A 308 -18.00 12.47 12.29
C GLU A 308 -16.47 12.29 12.21
N ALA A 309 -15.64 13.20 12.73
CA ALA A 309 -14.21 12.95 12.96
C ALA A 309 -13.95 11.82 13.95
N ALA A 310 -14.84 11.66 14.93
CA ALA A 310 -14.85 10.50 15.81
C ALA A 310 -15.50 9.26 15.15
N MET A 311 -15.80 9.29 13.85
CA MET A 311 -16.11 8.15 12.99
C MET A 311 -15.02 7.95 11.92
N VAL A 312 -14.35 9.01 11.46
CA VAL A 312 -13.24 8.96 10.48
C VAL A 312 -11.88 8.65 11.12
N ASN A 313 -11.65 9.10 12.36
CA ASN A 313 -10.54 8.60 13.18
C ASN A 313 -10.83 7.21 13.77
N ASN A 314 -12.03 6.68 13.54
CA ASN A 314 -12.67 5.72 14.42
C ASN A 314 -13.70 4.77 13.78
N PRO A 315 -13.57 4.34 12.51
CA PRO A 315 -14.64 3.57 11.86
C PRO A 315 -14.92 2.22 12.56
N LEU A 316 -14.06 1.81 13.52
CA LEU A 316 -14.25 0.66 14.41
C LEU A 316 -14.06 0.94 15.92
N CYS A 317 -13.75 2.15 16.38
CA CYS A 317 -13.39 2.38 17.81
C CYS A 317 -14.49 3.09 18.66
N ILE A 318 -15.68 2.48 18.81
CA ILE A 318 -16.73 2.79 19.82
C ILE A 318 -17.38 1.45 20.22
N LEU A 319 -17.47 0.93 21.45
CA LEU A 319 -17.19 1.34 22.83
C LEU A 319 -16.90 0.06 23.65
N GLY A 320 -15.82 0.04 24.41
CA GLY A 320 -15.86 -0.63 25.71
C GLY A 320 -16.74 0.23 26.62
N SER A 321 -18.06 -0.01 26.60
CA SER A 321 -18.97 0.68 27.51
C SER A 321 -18.55 0.37 28.94
N GLY A 322 -18.09 1.40 29.64
CA GLY A 322 -18.03 1.37 31.09
C GLY A 322 -19.41 1.02 31.62
N SER A 323 -19.55 -0.18 32.18
CA SER A 323 -20.60 -0.44 33.14
C SER A 323 -20.18 0.24 34.45
N ALA A 324 -20.52 1.52 34.55
CA ALA A 324 -20.84 2.12 35.82
C ALA A 324 -22.07 1.37 36.38
N SER A 325 -21.86 0.28 37.12
CA SER A 325 -22.83 -0.14 38.13
C SER A 325 -22.37 0.48 39.44
N GLY A 326 -22.93 1.67 39.70
CA GLY A 326 -22.81 2.35 40.97
C GLY A 326 -23.25 1.43 42.12
N SER A 327 -22.46 1.44 43.17
CA SER A 327 -22.82 1.04 44.52
C SER A 327 -24.10 1.78 44.95
N ALA A 328 -25.22 1.05 45.03
CA ALA A 328 -26.39 1.50 45.77
C ALA A 328 -26.23 1.05 47.22
N SER A 329 -25.54 1.86 48.04
CA SER A 329 -25.69 1.83 49.49
C SER A 329 -26.88 2.71 49.85
N GLY A 330 -28.03 2.10 50.12
CA GLY A 330 -29.20 2.75 50.70
C GLY A 330 -29.55 2.07 52.01
N SER A 331 -29.03 2.59 53.12
CA SER A 331 -29.55 2.33 54.46
C SER A 331 -30.63 3.37 54.76
N SER A 332 -31.83 2.92 55.14
CA SER A 332 -32.73 3.70 55.99
C SER A 332 -33.65 2.77 56.78
N ASP A 333 -33.40 2.73 58.08
CA ASP A 333 -34.27 2.43 59.21
C ASP A 333 -35.77 2.20 58.93
N ARG A 334 -36.26 0.99 59.26
CA ARG A 334 -37.23 0.70 60.34
C ARG A 334 -37.47 -0.80 60.48
#